data_AF-A0A3C0DRK0-F1
#
_entry.id   AF-A0A3C0DRK0-F1
#
_cell.length_a   1.000
_cell.length_b   1.000
_cell.length_c   1.000
_cell.angle_alpha   90.00
_cell.angle_beta   90.00
_cell.angle_gamma   90.00
#
_symmetry.space_group_name_H-M   'P 1'
#
loop_
_entity.id
_entity.type
_entity.pdbx_description
1 polymer ?
#
loop_
_entity_poly.entity_id
_entity_poly.type
_entity_poly.pdbx_seq_one_letter_code
_entity_poly.pdbx_strand_id
1 'polypeptide(L)'
;IQRRMGLEVPSFKITSAVEAGKGLPYGLAQTSSELDQAILLLLDSFGPLLELSEVEKAVELMAAEIEKTRRRVNALEFVLIPQLEETIRFITMKLEENERSTLTRLMKVKDIVRGRDL
;
A
#
# COMPACT_ATOMS: atom_id res chain seq x y z
N ILE A 1 19.60 1.70 0.67
CA ILE A 1 18.14 1.67 0.47
C ILE A 1 17.83 2.68 -0.60
N GLN A 2 17.27 2.25 -1.73
CA GLN A 2 16.84 3.14 -2.80
C GLN A 2 15.30 3.22 -2.76
N ARG A 3 14.75 4.43 -2.88
CA ARG A 3 13.30 4.62 -2.96
C ARG A 3 12.89 4.61 -4.42
N ARG A 4 12.10 3.63 -4.84
CA ARG A 4 11.48 3.59 -6.18
C ARG A 4 9.97 3.47 -6.02
N MET A 5 9.23 4.35 -6.72
CA MET A 5 7.76 4.35 -6.75
C MET A 5 7.11 4.33 -5.36
N GLY A 6 7.70 5.03 -4.38
CA GLY A 6 7.18 5.13 -3.01
C GLY A 6 7.58 3.99 -2.07
N LEU A 7 8.12 2.88 -2.57
CA LEU A 7 8.61 1.74 -1.80
C LEU A 7 10.11 1.83 -1.46
N GLU A 8 10.48 1.32 -0.29
CA GLU A 8 11.87 1.15 0.13
C GLU A 8 12.40 -0.19 -0.40
N VAL A 9 13.34 -0.13 -1.34
CA VAL A 9 13.99 -1.32 -1.90
C VAL A 9 15.37 -1.47 -1.25
N PRO A 10 15.72 -2.68 -0.75
CA PRO A 10 17.05 -2.96 -0.25
C PRO A 10 18.04 -2.90 -1.42
N SER A 11 19.01 -1.97 -1.34
CA SER A 11 20.08 -1.85 -2.32
C SER A 11 21.33 -2.51 -1.75
N PHE A 12 21.87 -3.51 -2.43
CA PHE A 12 23.09 -4.16 -2.00
C PHE A 12 24.29 -3.48 -2.67
N LYS A 13 25.28 -3.05 -1.88
CA LYS A 13 26.57 -2.59 -2.42
C LYS A 13 27.56 -3.73 -2.28
N ILE A 14 28.09 -4.20 -3.40
CA ILE A 14 29.14 -5.23 -3.41
C ILE A 14 30.45 -4.53 -3.00
N THR A 15 30.92 -4.78 -1.78
CA THR A 15 32.31 -4.51 -1.42
C THR A 15 33.08 -5.79 -1.67
N SER A 16 33.87 -5.79 -2.75
CA SER A 16 34.73 -6.93 -3.05
C SER A 16 35.78 -7.09 -1.95
N ALA A 17 35.86 -8.27 -1.33
CA ALA A 17 36.84 -8.55 -0.28
C ALA A 17 38.31 -8.50 -0.79
N VAL A 18 38.50 -8.39 -2.11
CA VAL A 18 39.80 -8.19 -2.76
C VAL A 18 40.42 -6.83 -2.39
N GLU A 19 39.60 -5.79 -2.13
CA GLU A 19 40.09 -4.49 -1.65
C GLU A 19 40.53 -4.52 -0.18
N ALA A 20 40.12 -5.52 0.61
CA ALA A 20 40.43 -5.62 2.03
C ALA A 20 41.81 -6.25 2.34
N GLY A 21 42.64 -6.52 1.32
CA GLY A 21 44.00 -7.06 1.50
C GLY A 21 44.06 -8.46 2.12
N LYS A 22 42.91 -9.14 2.27
CA LYS A 22 42.85 -10.54 2.68
C LYS A 22 43.11 -11.39 1.43
N GLY A 23 44.30 -11.98 1.35
CA GLY A 23 44.57 -13.04 0.38
C GLY A 23 43.52 -14.14 0.45
N LEU A 24 43.45 -14.96 -0.60
CA LEU A 24 42.43 -16.02 -0.70
C LEU A 24 42.44 -16.87 0.58
N PRO A 25 41.26 -17.24 1.12
CA PRO A 25 41.12 -17.84 2.45
C PRO A 25 41.69 -19.27 2.57
N TYR A 26 42.37 -19.77 1.54
CA TYR A 26 42.95 -21.11 1.47
C TYR A 26 44.47 -21.07 1.29
N GLY A 27 45.14 -22.12 1.77
CA GLY A 27 46.58 -22.28 1.63
C GLY A 27 46.98 -22.69 0.20
N LEU A 28 47.84 -21.88 -0.43
CA LEU A 28 48.39 -22.15 -1.77
C LEU A 28 49.18 -23.48 -1.84
N ALA A 29 49.63 -24.02 -0.70
CA ALA A 29 50.43 -25.25 -0.63
C ALA A 29 49.63 -26.56 -0.80
N GLN A 30 48.32 -26.55 -0.59
CA GLN A 30 47.48 -27.76 -0.64
C GLN A 30 46.31 -27.65 -1.63
N THR A 31 46.23 -26.55 -2.39
CA THR A 31 45.06 -26.24 -3.21
C THR A 31 45.39 -26.37 -4.70
N SER A 32 44.50 -27.01 -5.47
CA SER A 32 44.63 -27.15 -6.91
C SER A 32 44.33 -25.84 -7.65
N SER A 33 44.97 -25.63 -8.81
CA SER A 33 44.69 -24.49 -9.70
C SER A 33 43.24 -24.47 -10.20
N GLU A 34 42.57 -25.62 -10.22
CA GLU A 34 41.17 -25.74 -10.61
C GLU A 34 40.23 -25.11 -9.57
N LEU A 35 40.59 -25.18 -8.27
CA LEU A 35 39.79 -24.56 -7.21
C LEU A 35 39.85 -23.02 -7.30
N ASP A 36 41.00 -22.46 -7.66
CA ASP A 36 41.17 -21.02 -7.89
C ASP A 36 40.26 -20.53 -9.03
N GLN A 37 40.26 -21.24 -10.16
CA GLN A 37 39.38 -20.93 -11.29
C GLN A 37 37.89 -21.03 -10.93
N ALA A 38 37.50 -22.05 -10.17
CA ALA A 38 36.12 -22.22 -9.70
C ALA A 38 35.69 -21.06 -8.79
N ILE A 39 36.58 -20.56 -7.93
CA ILE A 39 36.31 -19.44 -7.03
C ILE A 39 36.20 -18.12 -7.81
N LEU A 40 37.04 -17.90 -8.82
CA LEU A 40 36.94 -16.73 -9.71
C LEU A 40 35.61 -16.71 -10.46
N LEU A 41 35.22 -17.82 -11.08
CA LEU A 41 33.94 -17.97 -11.76
C LEU A 41 32.75 -17.75 -10.82
N LEU A 42 32.85 -18.24 -9.58
CA LEU A 42 31.84 -18.04 -8.55
C LEU A 42 31.70 -16.54 -8.21
N LEU A 43 32.82 -15.85 -7.95
CA LEU A 43 32.83 -14.42 -7.65
C LEU A 43 32.24 -13.58 -8.79
N ASP A 44 32.55 -13.93 -10.04
CA ASP A 44 32.00 -13.27 -11.22
C ASP A 44 30.47 -13.49 -11.34
N SER A 45 29.99 -14.68 -11.00
CA SER A 45 28.55 -14.99 -11.03
C SER A 45 27.74 -14.35 -9.88
N PHE A 46 28.38 -14.03 -8.77
CA PHE A 46 27.73 -13.45 -7.59
C PHE A 46 27.20 -12.03 -7.84
N GLY A 47 27.86 -11.25 -8.70
CA GLY A 47 27.42 -9.89 -9.05
C GLY A 47 26.03 -9.87 -9.67
N PRO A 48 25.83 -10.52 -10.84
CA PRO A 48 24.53 -10.59 -11.50
C PRO A 48 23.44 -11.25 -10.65
N LEU A 49 23.78 -12.25 -9.84
CA LEU A 49 22.82 -12.92 -8.95
C LEU A 49 22.24 -11.97 -7.90
N LEU A 50 23.09 -11.08 -7.38
CA LEU A 50 22.72 -10.11 -6.36
C LEU A 50 21.90 -8.96 -6.94
N GLU A 51 22.20 -8.52 -8.17
CA GLU A 51 21.33 -7.59 -8.92
C GLU A 51 19.95 -8.20 -9.22
N LEU A 52 19.91 -9.46 -9.65
CA LEU A 52 18.65 -10.17 -9.91
C LEU A 52 17.80 -10.26 -8.64
N SER A 53 18.43 -10.63 -7.52
CA SER A 53 17.76 -10.75 -6.22
C SER A 53 17.17 -9.42 -5.75
N GLU A 54 17.83 -8.29 -6.02
CA GLU A 54 17.31 -6.95 -5.71
C GLU A 54 16.04 -6.64 -6.53
N VAL A 55 16.06 -6.93 -7.83
CA VAL A 55 14.91 -6.69 -8.72
C VAL A 55 13.75 -7.61 -8.35
N GLU A 56 14.01 -8.90 -8.12
CA GLU A 56 12.98 -9.86 -7.72
C GLU A 56 12.29 -9.42 -6.43
N LYS A 57 13.07 -8.99 -5.42
CA LYS A 57 12.50 -8.52 -4.17
C LYS A 57 11.68 -7.23 -4.35
N ALA A 58 12.11 -6.34 -5.21
CA ALA A 58 11.36 -5.12 -5.54
C ALA A 58 9.99 -5.45 -6.16
N VAL A 59 9.95 -6.42 -7.08
CA VAL A 59 8.70 -6.87 -7.73
C VAL A 59 7.76 -7.53 -6.73
N GLU A 60 8.27 -8.37 -5.83
CA GLU A 60 7.47 -9.01 -4.78
C GLU A 60 6.80 -7.99 -3.86
N LEU A 61 7.56 -7.00 -3.38
CA LEU A 61 7.03 -5.94 -2.53
C LEU A 61 6.00 -5.08 -3.27
N MET A 62 6.23 -4.80 -4.56
CA MET A 62 5.31 -4.03 -5.38
C MET A 62 3.99 -4.78 -5.59
N ALA A 63 4.04 -6.08 -5.87
CA ALA A 63 2.85 -6.91 -6.02
C ALA A 63 1.99 -6.91 -4.75
N ALA A 64 2.62 -7.02 -3.57
CA ALA A 64 1.92 -6.97 -2.29
C ALA A 64 1.23 -5.60 -2.05
N GLU A 65 1.87 -4.49 -2.43
CA GLU A 65 1.27 -3.16 -2.26
C GLU A 65 0.12 -2.90 -3.25
N ILE A 66 0.24 -3.41 -4.49
CA ILE A 66 -0.87 -3.38 -5.46
C ILE A 66 -2.07 -4.15 -4.91
N GLU A 67 -1.85 -5.32 -4.32
CA GLU A 67 -2.94 -6.11 -3.75
C GLU A 67 -3.65 -5.39 -2.59
N LYS A 68 -2.88 -4.78 -1.67
CA LYS A 68 -3.46 -3.94 -0.60
C LYS A 68 -4.30 -2.79 -1.16
N THR A 69 -3.79 -2.13 -2.19
CA THR A 69 -4.49 -1.01 -2.84
C THR A 69 -5.78 -1.48 -3.50
N ARG A 70 -5.77 -2.62 -4.21
CA ARG A 70 -6.98 -3.22 -4.79
C ARG A 70 -8.01 -3.60 -3.73
N ARG A 71 -7.59 -4.18 -2.60
CA ARG A 71 -8.49 -4.49 -1.47
C ARG A 71 -9.13 -3.23 -0.89
N ARG A 72 -8.37 -2.13 -0.77
CA ARG A 72 -8.90 -0.84 -0.31
C ARG A 72 -9.92 -0.26 -1.28
N VAL A 73 -9.65 -0.28 -2.58
CA VAL A 73 -10.61 0.20 -3.60
C VAL A 73 -11.91 -0.60 -3.54
N ASN A 74 -11.83 -1.92 -3.43
CA ASN A 74 -13.00 -2.79 -3.31
C ASN A 74 -13.83 -2.46 -2.05
N ALA A 75 -13.18 -2.28 -0.90
CA ALA A 75 -13.86 -1.87 0.33
C ALA A 75 -14.56 -0.50 0.19
N LEU A 76 -13.97 0.44 -0.55
CA LEU A 76 -14.60 1.73 -0.82
C LEU A 76 -15.82 1.58 -1.72
N GLU A 77 -15.69 0.87 -2.84
CA GLU A 77 -16.73 0.72 -3.86
C GLU A 77 -17.95 -0.06 -3.35
N PHE A 78 -17.73 -1.17 -2.65
CA PHE A 78 -18.81 -2.10 -2.32
C PHE A 78 -19.30 -2.02 -0.88
N VAL A 79 -18.58 -1.31 0.01
CA VAL A 79 -18.97 -1.17 1.41
C VAL A 79 -19.17 0.29 1.78
N LEU A 80 -18.13 1.12 1.65
CA LEU A 80 -18.19 2.50 2.18
C LEU A 80 -19.14 3.39 1.38
N ILE A 81 -19.04 3.41 0.06
CA ILE A 81 -19.89 4.27 -0.79
C ILE A 81 -21.38 3.93 -0.61
N PRO A 82 -21.82 2.66 -0.70
CA PRO A 82 -23.22 2.32 -0.48
C PRO A 82 -23.74 2.71 0.91
N GLN A 83 -22.93 2.51 1.96
CA GLN A 83 -23.29 2.90 3.33
C GLN A 83 -23.46 4.42 3.47
N LEU A 84 -22.57 5.19 2.84
CA LEU A 84 -22.67 6.65 2.84
C LEU A 84 -23.90 7.14 2.08
N GLU A 85 -24.23 6.54 0.94
CA GLU A 85 -25.45 6.87 0.18
C GLU A 85 -26.73 6.55 0.97
N GLU A 86 -26.76 5.41 1.67
CA GLU A 86 -27.85 5.06 2.57
C GLU A 86 -27.98 6.07 3.72
N THR A 87 -26.84 6.44 4.32
CA THR A 87 -26.79 7.42 5.41
C THR A 87 -27.31 8.79 4.95
N ILE A 88 -26.90 9.25 3.76
CA ILE A 88 -27.39 10.50 3.16
C ILE A 88 -28.90 10.42 2.98
N ARG A 89 -29.41 9.33 2.41
CA ARG A 89 -30.86 9.15 2.19
C ARG A 89 -31.64 9.17 3.50
N PHE A 90 -31.13 8.51 4.54
CA PHE A 90 -31.72 8.53 5.87
C PHE A 90 -31.80 9.93 6.47
N ILE A 91 -30.70 10.70 6.37
CA ILE A 91 -30.65 12.08 6.88
C ILE A 91 -31.66 12.95 6.12
N THR A 92 -31.68 12.90 4.78
CA THR A 92 -32.62 13.69 3.97
C THR A 92 -34.07 13.37 4.32
N MET A 93 -34.43 12.09 4.43
CA MET A 93 -35.78 11.68 4.79
C MET A 93 -36.18 12.16 6.20
N LYS A 94 -35.25 12.15 7.16
CA LYS A 94 -35.50 12.67 8.51
C LYS A 94 -35.66 14.19 8.55
N LEU A 95 -34.91 14.93 7.73
CA LEU A 95 -35.05 16.38 7.62
C LEU A 95 -36.40 16.75 7.00
N GLU A 96 -36.80 16.10 5.91
CA GLU A 96 -38.09 16.32 5.25
C GLU A 96 -39.27 16.04 6.19
N GLU A 97 -39.22 14.94 6.94
CA GLU A 97 -40.28 14.61 7.91
C GLU A 97 -40.36 15.64 9.04
N ASN A 98 -39.23 16.17 9.50
CA ASN A 98 -39.19 17.22 10.52
C ASN A 98 -39.78 18.54 9.99
N GLU A 99 -39.45 18.91 8.75
CA GLU A 99 -40.00 20.09 8.08
C GLU A 99 -41.51 19.96 7.88
N ARG A 100 -41.99 18.80 7.45
CA ARG A 100 -43.43 18.51 7.29
C ARG A 100 -44.19 18.57 8.62
N SER A 101 -43.61 18.03 9.70
CA SER A 101 -44.16 18.13 11.05
C SER A 101 -44.28 19.60 11.51
N THR A 102 -43.25 20.40 11.24
CA THR A 102 -43.21 21.82 11.57
C THR A 102 -44.26 22.61 10.79
N LEU A 103 -44.40 22.38 9.48
CA LEU A 103 -45.44 22.99 8.65
C LEU A 103 -46.85 22.68 9.15
N THR A 104 -47.12 21.42 9.48
CA THR A 104 -48.43 21.00 10.01
C THR A 104 -48.74 21.68 11.34
N ARG A 105 -47.73 21.84 12.21
CA ARG A 105 -47.86 22.58 13.47
C ARG A 105 -48.21 24.05 13.22
N LEU A 106 -47.53 24.70 12.28
CA LEU A 106 -47.80 26.10 11.92
C LEU A 106 -49.20 26.28 11.34
N MET A 107 -49.67 25.38 10.49
CA MET A 107 -51.05 25.41 9.94
C MET A 107 -52.08 25.33 11.06
N LYS A 108 -51.94 24.38 11.99
CA LYS A 108 -52.86 24.26 13.14
C LYS A 108 -52.90 25.51 14.01
N VAL A 109 -51.74 26.12 14.29
CA VAL A 109 -51.68 27.38 15.06
C VAL A 109 -52.41 28.50 14.32
N LYS A 110 -52.21 28.62 13.00
CA LYS A 110 -52.90 29.61 12.17
C LYS A 110 -54.42 29.41 12.19
N ASP A 111 -54.90 28.17 12.12
CA ASP A 111 -56.33 27.85 12.14
C ASP A 111 -56.97 28.22 13.48
N ILE A 112 -56.28 27.97 14.60
CA ILE A 112 -56.74 28.35 15.94
C ILE A 112 -56.85 29.88 16.08
N VAL A 113 -55.88 30.62 15.56
CA VAL A 113 -55.91 32.10 15.61
C VAL A 113 -57.09 32.63 14.78
N ARG A 114 -57.27 32.14 13.55
CA ARG A 114 -58.38 32.57 12.68
C ARG A 114 -59.77 32.24 13.24
N GLY A 115 -59.93 31.08 13.90
CA GLY A 115 -61.19 30.71 14.55
C GLY A 115 -61.52 31.52 15.80
N ARG A 116 -60.58 32.33 16.29
CA ARG A 116 -60.73 33.19 17.48
C ARG A 116 -61.02 34.66 17.10
N ASP A 117 -60.82 35.01 15.83
CA ASP A 117 -61.10 36.33 15.23
C ASP A 117 -62.50 36.40 14.55
N LEU A 118 -63.32 35.34 14.65
CA LEU A 118 -64.74 35.27 14.24
C LEU A 118 -65.62 35.12 15.48
#